data_AF-W2KYB3-F1
#
_entry.id   AF-W2KYB3-F1
#
_cell.length_a   1.000
_cell.length_b   1.000
_cell.length_c   1.000
_cell.angle_alpha   90.00
_cell.angle_beta   90.00
_cell.angle_gamma   90.00
#
_symmetry.space_group_name_H-M   'P 1'
#
loop_
_entity.id
_entity.type
_entity.pdbx_description
1 polymer ?
#
loop_
_entity_poly.entity_id
_entity_poly.type
_entity_poly.pdbx_seq_one_letter_code
_entity_poly.pdbx_strand_id
1 'polypeptide(L)'
;MADDDTIIRRRLLTRTSTVGKTGLKKCAETMLSLVELLTDESVDDATCKQELDGLFWEMEQLQFEANKTEIWNYTCDRELEEYETLNSEIDTSIAKVTKEIEELKVKVHVEKTVRAYKEEYESIARVINELPSRKEIETEIEGQKKRLEEASTAIEAVDGKLDLRTKQFALLMNTIQNLKATLEEDAVMEEEQQDEDEEMEDVESKEKENGRSPSSP
;
A
#
# COMPACT_ATOMS: atom_id res chain seq x y z
N MET A 1 40.88 0.92 49.50
CA MET A 1 40.54 1.91 48.45
C MET A 1 40.97 3.32 48.84
N ALA A 2 40.32 4.01 49.80
CA ALA A 2 40.76 5.36 50.18
C ALA A 2 42.19 5.43 50.78
N ASP A 3 42.59 4.43 51.57
CA ASP A 3 43.95 4.36 52.15
C ASP A 3 45.02 4.07 51.07
N ASP A 4 44.70 3.18 50.13
CA ASP A 4 45.60 2.81 49.02
C ASP A 4 45.85 4.00 48.08
N ASP A 5 44.82 4.77 47.73
CA ASP A 5 44.95 5.99 46.92
C ASP A 5 45.81 7.04 47.61
N THR A 6 45.68 7.15 48.93
CA THR A 6 46.49 8.08 49.73
C THR A 6 47.96 7.66 49.73
N ILE A 7 48.24 6.36 49.84
CA ILE A 7 49.58 5.79 49.78
C ILE A 7 50.19 5.95 48.38
N ILE A 8 49.41 5.70 47.33
CA ILE A 8 49.83 5.86 45.92
C ILE A 8 50.14 7.33 45.64
N ARG A 9 49.25 8.26 46.02
CA ARG A 9 49.46 9.70 45.89
C ARG A 9 50.72 10.14 46.62
N ARG A 10 50.96 9.66 47.84
CA ARG A 10 52.16 9.98 48.61
C ARG A 10 53.43 9.43 47.95
N ARG A 11 53.40 8.21 47.40
CA ARG A 11 54.52 7.63 46.66
C ARG A 11 54.83 8.36 45.36
N LEU A 12 53.81 8.78 44.62
CA LEU A 12 53.96 9.56 43.40
C LEU A 12 54.55 10.94 43.70
N LEU A 13 54.04 11.63 44.73
CA LEU A 13 54.54 12.95 45.14
C LEU A 13 55.97 12.91 45.69
N THR A 14 56.33 11.87 46.44
CA THR A 14 57.67 11.72 47.02
C THR A 14 58.65 10.95 46.12
N ARG A 15 58.16 10.47 44.96
CA ARG A 15 58.88 9.58 44.03
C ARG A 15 59.62 8.44 44.71
N THR A 16 59.05 7.92 45.81
CA THR A 16 59.53 6.70 46.45
C THR A 16 59.14 5.51 45.57
N SER A 17 59.98 5.25 44.57
CA SER A 17 59.89 4.06 43.73
C SER A 17 60.13 2.81 44.57
N THR A 18 59.54 1.68 44.16
CA THR A 18 59.89 0.35 44.68
C THR A 18 61.28 -0.09 44.22
N VAL A 19 61.87 0.61 43.25
CA VAL A 19 63.20 0.34 42.69
C VAL A 19 64.12 1.52 43.02
N GLY A 20 64.95 1.33 44.06
CA GLY A 20 65.99 2.28 44.47
C GLY A 20 65.55 3.29 45.53
N LYS A 21 66.51 3.72 46.36
CA LYS A 21 66.36 4.89 47.23
C LYS A 21 66.57 6.12 46.34
N THR A 22 65.51 6.81 45.92
CA THR A 22 65.61 8.01 45.06
C THR A 22 64.72 9.14 45.58
N GLY A 23 64.94 10.36 45.09
CA GLY A 23 64.13 11.52 45.42
C GLY A 23 64.29 11.98 46.88
N LEU A 24 63.21 12.51 47.46
CA LEU A 24 63.22 13.17 48.78
C LEU A 24 63.80 12.28 49.89
N LYS A 25 63.55 10.97 49.84
CA LYS A 25 64.05 10.03 50.84
C LYS A 25 65.58 9.92 50.81
N LYS A 26 66.18 9.87 49.62
CA LYS A 26 67.65 9.80 49.48
C LYS A 26 68.31 11.10 49.94
N CYS A 27 67.74 12.25 49.55
CA CYS A 27 68.19 13.56 50.02
C CYS A 27 68.08 13.72 51.55
N ALA A 28 67.01 13.20 52.16
CA ALA A 28 66.85 13.22 53.61
C ALA A 28 67.85 12.31 54.32
N GLU A 29 68.11 11.11 53.77
CA GLU A 29 69.12 10.18 54.29
C GLU A 29 70.53 10.79 54.20
N THR A 30 70.93 11.41 53.07
CA THR A 30 72.24 12.08 52.95
C THR A 30 72.37 13.29 53.88
N MET A 31 71.29 14.05 54.08
CA MET A 31 71.27 15.15 55.05
C MET A 31 71.45 14.65 56.48
N LEU A 32 70.78 13.57 56.87
CA LEU A 32 70.94 12.97 58.20
C LEU A 32 72.34 12.40 58.40
N SER A 33 72.91 11.72 57.39
CA SER A 33 74.30 11.25 57.43
C SER A 33 75.30 12.39 57.62
N LEU A 34 75.10 13.52 56.94
CA LEU A 34 75.94 14.71 57.11
C LEU A 34 75.82 15.28 58.53
N VAL A 35 74.62 15.32 59.11
CA VAL A 35 74.42 15.79 60.49
C VAL A 35 75.12 14.87 61.49
N GLU A 36 75.04 13.54 61.32
CA GLU A 36 75.76 12.58 62.16
C GLU A 36 77.28 12.76 62.04
N LEU A 37 77.77 12.98 60.82
CA LEU A 37 79.20 13.23 60.55
C LEU A 37 79.69 14.53 61.22
N LEU A 38 78.89 15.60 61.20
CA LEU A 38 79.21 16.87 61.85
C LEU A 38 79.20 16.80 63.38
N THR A 39 78.51 15.82 63.97
CA THR A 39 78.51 15.60 65.42
C THR A 39 79.73 14.82 65.93
N ASP A 40 80.52 14.23 65.03
CA ASP A 40 81.74 13.51 65.36
C ASP A 40 82.96 14.45 65.29
N GLU A 41 83.56 14.75 66.44
CA GLU A 41 84.73 15.64 66.55
C GLU A 41 86.01 15.06 65.90
N SER A 42 86.00 13.80 65.46
CA SER A 42 87.15 13.10 64.87
C SER A 42 87.23 13.19 63.33
N VAL A 43 86.22 13.78 62.69
CA VAL A 43 86.11 13.83 61.23
C VAL A 43 86.97 14.94 60.63
N ASP A 44 87.62 14.65 59.50
CA ASP A 44 88.41 15.62 58.75
C ASP A 44 87.56 16.53 57.85
N ASP A 45 88.00 17.78 57.70
CA ASP A 45 87.31 18.81 56.90
C ASP A 45 87.10 18.40 55.44
N ALA A 46 88.00 17.56 54.88
CA ALA A 46 87.88 17.08 53.51
C ALA A 46 86.71 16.09 53.33
N THR A 47 86.51 15.18 54.28
CA THR A 47 85.36 14.26 54.29
C THR A 47 84.05 15.01 54.51
N CYS A 48 84.04 15.99 55.42
CA CYS A 48 82.88 16.86 55.62
C CYS A 48 82.48 17.61 54.34
N LYS A 49 83.47 18.14 53.60
CA LYS A 49 83.23 18.84 52.33
C LYS A 49 82.69 17.89 51.26
N GLN A 50 83.21 16.67 51.18
CA GLN A 50 82.75 15.66 50.23
C GLN A 50 81.28 15.29 50.47
N GLU A 51 80.88 15.08 51.73
CA GLU A 51 79.48 14.76 52.07
C GLU A 51 78.55 15.96 51.84
N LEU A 52 79.02 17.20 52.05
CA LEU A 52 78.29 18.42 51.72
C LEU A 52 78.06 18.57 50.21
N ASP A 53 79.10 18.33 49.39
CA ASP A 53 78.98 18.34 47.92
C ASP A 53 78.02 17.23 47.45
N GLY A 54 78.03 16.07 48.12
CA GLY A 54 77.06 14.98 47.92
C GLY A 54 75.62 15.39 48.22
N LEU A 55 75.38 16.13 49.31
CA LEU A 55 74.06 16.66 49.64
C LEU A 55 73.59 17.67 48.59
N PHE A 56 74.44 18.58 48.13
CA PHE A 56 74.08 19.54 47.08
C PHE A 56 73.69 18.85 45.78
N TRP A 57 74.42 17.80 45.39
CA TRP A 57 74.08 17.00 44.22
C TRP A 57 72.68 16.35 44.36
N GLU A 58 72.36 15.77 45.51
CA GLU A 58 71.04 15.18 45.73
C GLU A 58 69.92 16.23 45.77
N MET A 59 70.18 17.43 46.28
CA MET A 59 69.23 18.55 46.25
C MET A 59 68.95 19.03 44.81
N GLU A 60 69.99 19.15 43.98
CA GLU A 60 69.85 19.53 42.57
C GLU A 60 69.04 18.47 41.79
N GLN A 61 69.32 17.18 42.03
CA GLN A 61 68.54 16.09 41.45
C GLN A 61 67.08 16.16 41.89
N LEU A 62 66.81 16.38 43.18
CA LEU A 62 65.44 16.52 43.69
C LEU A 62 64.70 17.70 43.04
N GLN A 63 65.37 18.83 42.85
CA GLN A 63 64.79 19.99 42.17
C GLN A 63 64.47 19.68 40.70
N PHE A 64 65.38 19.03 39.98
CA PHE A 64 65.13 18.61 38.60
C PHE A 64 63.94 17.66 38.50
N GLU A 65 63.85 16.70 39.42
CA GLU A 65 62.73 15.77 39.51
C GLU A 65 61.39 16.48 39.79
N ALA A 66 61.38 17.48 40.68
CA ALA A 66 60.18 18.26 40.97
C ALA A 66 59.68 19.04 39.74
N ASN A 67 60.59 19.72 39.04
CA ASN A 67 60.26 20.46 37.81
C ASN A 67 59.72 19.54 36.72
N LYS A 68 60.30 18.34 36.57
CA LYS A 68 59.80 17.33 35.63
C LYS A 68 58.37 16.91 35.95
N THR A 69 58.07 16.69 37.23
CA THR A 69 56.72 16.32 37.68
C THR A 69 55.73 17.47 37.48
N GLU A 70 56.12 18.72 37.67
CA GLU A 70 55.26 19.87 37.36
C GLU A 70 54.85 19.91 35.88
N ILE A 71 55.82 19.79 34.97
CA ILE A 71 55.56 19.74 33.52
C ILE A 71 54.67 18.55 33.14
N TRP A 72 54.92 17.40 33.76
CA TRP A 72 54.09 16.21 33.55
C TRP A 72 52.65 16.44 33.97
N ASN A 73 52.41 16.97 35.18
CA ASN A 73 51.05 17.27 35.64
C ASN A 73 50.36 18.27 34.73
N TYR A 74 51.04 19.36 34.34
CA TYR A 74 50.49 20.33 33.40
C TYR A 74 50.08 19.68 32.06
N THR A 75 50.89 18.75 31.56
CA THR A 75 50.58 18.03 30.32
C THR A 75 49.39 17.11 30.50
N CYS A 76 49.31 16.36 31.61
CA CYS A 76 48.18 15.50 31.92
C CYS A 76 46.87 16.27 32.10
N ASP A 77 46.90 17.43 32.76
CA ASP A 77 45.72 18.28 32.94
C ASP A 77 45.18 18.74 31.58
N ARG A 78 46.08 19.18 30.68
CA ARG A 78 45.70 19.54 29.31
C ARG A 78 45.14 18.35 28.52
N GLU A 79 45.76 17.18 28.63
CA GLU A 79 45.26 15.96 27.97
C GLU A 79 43.87 15.58 28.47
N LEU A 80 43.60 15.72 29.78
CA LEU A 80 42.27 15.48 30.35
C LEU A 80 41.21 16.43 29.76
N GLU A 81 41.52 17.72 29.65
CA GLU A 81 40.62 18.71 29.04
C GLU A 81 40.34 18.39 27.55
N GLU A 82 41.36 17.96 26.81
CA GLU A 82 41.22 17.52 25.41
C GLU A 82 40.33 16.26 25.32
N TYR A 83 40.49 15.29 26.22
CA TYR A 83 39.65 14.10 26.27
C TYR A 83 38.20 14.41 26.64
N GLU A 84 37.96 15.32 27.57
CA GLU A 84 36.60 15.77 27.91
C GLU A 84 35.92 16.44 26.71
N THR A 85 36.65 17.30 25.99
CA THR A 85 36.16 17.96 24.79
C THR A 85 35.83 16.93 23.70
N LEU A 86 36.74 16.01 23.42
CA LEU A 86 36.55 14.95 22.43
C LEU A 86 35.36 14.06 22.79
N ASN A 87 35.20 13.71 24.06
CA ASN A 87 34.06 12.91 24.51
C ASN A 87 32.72 13.65 24.28
N SER A 88 32.68 14.95 24.59
CA SER A 88 31.50 15.78 24.33
C SER A 88 31.16 15.89 22.83
N GLU A 89 32.17 15.97 21.96
CA GLU A 89 31.99 15.96 20.51
C GLU A 89 31.42 14.62 20.01
N ILE A 90 31.95 13.51 20.53
CA ILE A 90 31.47 12.16 20.21
C ILE A 90 30.00 12.01 20.64
N ASP A 91 29.65 12.41 21.86
CA ASP A 91 28.27 12.34 22.37
C ASP A 91 27.31 13.17 21.51
N THR A 92 27.73 14.37 21.10
CA THR A 92 26.96 15.23 20.20
C THR A 92 26.75 14.57 18.83
N SER A 93 27.81 13.96 18.28
CA SER A 93 27.76 13.23 17.02
C SER A 93 26.81 12.02 17.10
N ILE A 94 26.89 11.24 18.17
CA ILE A 94 25.99 10.11 18.43
C ILE A 94 24.54 10.57 18.50
N ALA A 95 24.26 11.66 19.23
CA ALA A 95 22.91 12.20 19.33
C ALA A 95 22.36 12.64 17.96
N LYS A 96 23.20 13.29 17.14
CA LYS A 96 22.85 13.71 15.78
C LYS A 96 22.53 12.51 14.90
N VAL A 97 23.41 11.52 14.83
CA VAL A 97 23.23 10.31 14.00
C VAL A 97 21.99 9.52 14.47
N THR A 98 21.76 9.43 15.77
CA THR A 98 20.57 8.76 16.33
C THR A 98 19.28 9.43 15.87
N LYS A 99 19.26 10.78 15.84
CA LYS A 99 18.13 11.54 15.31
C LYS A 99 17.93 11.31 13.81
N GLU A 100 19.00 11.34 13.02
CA GLU A 100 18.96 11.07 11.58
C GLU A 100 18.42 9.67 11.27
N ILE A 101 18.83 8.66 12.06
CA ILE A 101 18.31 7.29 11.95
C ILE A 101 16.80 7.27 12.16
N GLU A 102 16.29 7.96 13.19
CA GLU A 102 14.86 7.97 13.48
C GLU A 102 14.05 8.68 12.38
N GLU A 103 14.56 9.79 11.86
CA GLU A 103 13.97 10.47 10.70
C GLU A 103 13.94 9.57 9.45
N LEU A 104 15.02 8.82 9.20
CA LEU A 104 15.09 7.89 8.07
C LEU A 104 14.14 6.71 8.23
N LYS A 105 13.93 6.18 9.45
CA LYS A 105 12.93 5.13 9.70
C LYS A 105 11.52 5.60 9.34
N VAL A 106 11.16 6.83 9.73
CA VAL A 106 9.85 7.42 9.39
C VAL A 106 9.71 7.53 7.87
N LYS A 107 10.73 8.06 7.17
CA LYS A 107 10.71 8.14 5.70
C LYS A 107 10.55 6.78 5.04
N VAL A 108 11.28 5.76 5.50
CA VAL A 108 11.15 4.39 4.98
C VAL A 108 9.74 3.85 5.18
N HIS A 109 9.09 4.14 6.31
CA HIS A 109 7.73 3.67 6.56
C HIS A 109 6.72 4.35 5.61
N VAL A 110 6.86 5.64 5.37
CA VAL A 110 6.04 6.39 4.40
C VAL A 110 6.24 5.83 3.00
N GLU A 111 7.49 5.64 2.55
CA GLU A 111 7.80 5.10 1.22
C GLU A 111 7.26 3.68 1.02
N LYS A 112 7.32 2.83 2.05
CA LYS A 112 6.70 1.50 2.00
C LYS A 112 5.19 1.58 1.78
N THR A 113 4.53 2.55 2.42
CA THR A 113 3.10 2.77 2.28
C THR A 113 2.76 3.27 0.87
N VAL A 114 3.52 4.22 0.34
CA VAL A 114 3.37 4.72 -1.04
C VAL A 114 3.57 3.59 -2.05
N ARG A 115 4.59 2.74 -1.83
CA ARG A 115 4.83 1.56 -2.67
C ARG A 115 3.65 0.59 -2.65
N ALA A 116 3.09 0.29 -1.48
CA ALA A 116 1.93 -0.59 -1.37
C ALA A 116 0.73 -0.03 -2.17
N TYR A 117 0.43 1.26 -2.03
CA TYR A 117 -0.63 1.89 -2.83
C TYR A 117 -0.33 1.83 -4.32
N LYS A 118 0.92 2.05 -4.73
CA LYS A 118 1.30 1.96 -6.15
C LYS A 118 1.10 0.55 -6.70
N GLU A 119 1.46 -0.48 -5.94
CA GLU A 119 1.24 -1.88 -6.32
C GLU A 119 -0.26 -2.20 -6.44
N GLU A 120 -1.09 -1.69 -5.52
CA GLU A 120 -2.56 -1.81 -5.61
C GLU A 120 -3.11 -1.12 -6.86
N TYR A 121 -2.68 0.12 -7.15
CA TYR A 121 -3.09 0.84 -8.35
C TYR A 121 -2.67 0.11 -9.63
N GLU A 122 -1.45 -0.43 -9.69
CA GLU A 122 -0.98 -1.21 -10.83
C GLU A 122 -1.76 -2.52 -11.00
N SER A 123 -2.16 -3.16 -9.91
CA SER A 123 -3.02 -4.35 -9.94
C SER A 123 -4.40 -4.02 -10.51
N ILE A 124 -5.03 -2.95 -10.03
CA ILE A 124 -6.34 -2.50 -10.52
C ILE A 124 -6.24 -2.08 -11.99
N ALA A 125 -5.20 -1.33 -12.36
CA ALA A 125 -4.99 -0.90 -13.74
C ALA A 125 -4.81 -2.09 -14.69
N ARG A 126 -4.13 -3.16 -14.25
CA ARG A 126 -4.04 -4.41 -15.03
C ARG A 126 -5.41 -5.01 -15.31
N VAL A 127 -6.25 -5.17 -14.29
CA VAL A 127 -7.61 -5.70 -14.44
C VAL A 127 -8.47 -4.80 -15.34
N ILE A 128 -8.37 -3.48 -15.19
CA ILE A 128 -9.11 -2.54 -16.05
C ILE A 128 -8.68 -2.66 -17.51
N ASN A 129 -7.39 -2.85 -17.78
CA ASN A 129 -6.86 -2.97 -19.14
C ASN A 129 -7.25 -4.29 -19.84
N GLU A 130 -7.67 -5.32 -19.09
CA GLU A 130 -8.23 -6.54 -19.67
C GLU A 130 -9.66 -6.35 -20.19
N LEU A 131 -10.37 -5.32 -19.68
CA LEU A 131 -11.72 -5.00 -20.12
C LEU A 131 -11.68 -4.24 -21.46
N PRO A 132 -12.63 -4.48 -22.37
CA PRO A 132 -12.72 -3.74 -23.62
C PRO A 132 -12.92 -2.25 -23.34
N SER A 133 -12.43 -1.43 -24.27
CA SER A 133 -12.51 0.02 -24.10
C SER A 133 -13.97 0.44 -24.03
N ARG A 134 -14.24 1.49 -23.25
CA ARG A 134 -15.59 2.04 -23.11
C ARG A 134 -16.23 2.35 -24.47
N LYS A 135 -15.42 2.82 -25.43
CA LYS A 135 -15.86 3.13 -26.79
C LYS A 135 -16.31 1.89 -27.57
N GLU A 136 -15.60 0.77 -27.44
CA GLU A 136 -15.98 -0.50 -28.08
C GLU A 136 -17.29 -1.03 -27.49
N ILE A 137 -17.43 -1.01 -26.16
CA ILE A 137 -18.68 -1.40 -25.48
C ILE A 137 -19.84 -0.52 -25.95
N GLU A 138 -19.65 0.80 -26.03
CA GLU A 138 -20.69 1.74 -26.45
C GLU A 138 -21.09 1.54 -27.92
N THR A 139 -20.14 1.19 -28.78
CA THR A 139 -20.41 0.84 -30.19
C THR A 139 -21.20 -0.46 -30.30
N GLU A 140 -20.84 -1.49 -29.53
CA GLU A 140 -21.57 -2.77 -29.49
C GLU A 140 -23.00 -2.57 -28.97
N ILE A 141 -23.20 -1.76 -27.93
CA ILE A 141 -24.52 -1.41 -27.41
C ILE A 141 -25.37 -0.73 -28.48
N GLU A 142 -24.82 0.24 -29.20
CA GLU A 142 -25.54 0.94 -30.26
C GLU A 142 -25.92 -0.01 -31.41
N GLY A 143 -25.01 -0.91 -31.79
CA GLY A 143 -25.28 -1.97 -32.78
C GLY A 143 -26.39 -2.92 -32.33
N GLN A 144 -26.36 -3.36 -31.07
CA GLN A 144 -27.39 -4.23 -30.49
C GLN A 144 -28.75 -3.53 -30.44
N LYS A 145 -28.80 -2.25 -30.04
CA LYS A 145 -30.04 -1.45 -30.05
C LYS A 145 -30.65 -1.37 -31.44
N LYS A 146 -29.83 -1.08 -32.46
CA LYS A 146 -30.30 -1.02 -33.85
C LYS A 146 -30.89 -2.36 -34.31
N ARG A 147 -30.22 -3.47 -34.00
CA ARG A 147 -30.74 -4.82 -34.32
C ARG A 147 -32.06 -5.12 -33.62
N LEU A 148 -32.22 -4.65 -32.38
CA LEU A 148 -33.46 -4.80 -31.63
C LEU A 148 -34.60 -3.99 -32.26
N GLU A 149 -34.32 -2.75 -32.69
CA GLU A 149 -35.28 -1.92 -33.41
C GLU A 149 -35.69 -2.53 -34.76
N GLU A 150 -34.73 -3.03 -35.54
CA GLU A 150 -34.98 -3.76 -36.79
C GLU A 150 -35.83 -5.03 -36.55
N ALA A 151 -35.55 -5.78 -35.49
CA ALA A 151 -36.35 -6.96 -35.14
C ALA A 151 -37.77 -6.57 -34.70
N SER A 152 -37.93 -5.51 -33.90
CA SER A 152 -39.24 -5.02 -33.46
C SER A 152 -40.10 -4.58 -34.64
N THR A 153 -39.53 -3.80 -35.55
CA THR A 153 -40.24 -3.35 -36.76
C THR A 153 -40.58 -4.51 -37.69
N ALA A 154 -39.71 -5.53 -37.81
CA ALA A 154 -40.02 -6.75 -38.56
C ALA A 154 -41.18 -7.55 -37.92
N ILE A 155 -41.22 -7.65 -36.59
CA ILE A 155 -42.34 -8.28 -35.86
C ILE A 155 -43.63 -7.50 -36.13
N GLU A 156 -43.63 -6.18 -35.95
CA GLU A 156 -44.80 -5.33 -36.22
C GLU A 156 -45.30 -5.47 -37.67
N ALA A 157 -44.38 -5.57 -38.64
CA ALA A 157 -44.74 -5.78 -40.04
C ALA A 157 -45.35 -7.18 -40.30
N VAL A 158 -44.87 -8.22 -39.62
CA VAL A 158 -45.43 -9.57 -39.69
C VAL A 158 -46.80 -9.63 -39.01
N ASP A 159 -46.94 -9.03 -37.82
CA ASP A 159 -48.21 -8.94 -37.11
C ASP A 159 -49.25 -8.19 -37.93
N GLY A 160 -48.88 -7.08 -38.58
CA GLY A 160 -49.77 -6.36 -39.50
C GLY A 160 -50.23 -7.21 -40.69
N LYS A 161 -49.33 -8.04 -41.26
CA LYS A 161 -49.68 -8.99 -42.33
C LYS A 161 -50.59 -10.11 -41.82
N LEU A 162 -50.32 -10.64 -40.63
CA LEU A 162 -51.15 -11.66 -40.00
C LEU A 162 -52.56 -11.12 -39.78
N ASP A 163 -52.68 -9.91 -39.23
CA ASP A 163 -53.95 -9.27 -38.94
C ASP A 163 -54.77 -8.99 -40.22
N LEU A 164 -54.10 -8.57 -41.30
CA LEU A 164 -54.73 -8.46 -42.62
C LEU A 164 -55.23 -9.82 -43.14
N ARG A 165 -54.42 -10.88 -43.02
CA ARG A 165 -54.81 -12.24 -43.44
C ARG A 165 -55.98 -12.77 -42.62
N THR A 166 -56.00 -12.52 -41.32
CA THR A 166 -57.13 -12.87 -40.43
C THR A 166 -58.40 -12.16 -40.87
N LYS A 167 -58.34 -10.86 -41.19
CA LYS A 167 -59.48 -10.09 -41.73
C LYS A 167 -59.95 -10.61 -43.08
N GLN A 168 -59.02 -10.93 -43.99
CA GLN A 168 -59.35 -11.53 -45.30
C GLN A 168 -60.01 -12.90 -45.14
N PHE A 169 -59.53 -13.73 -44.21
CA PHE A 169 -60.10 -15.04 -43.94
C PHE A 169 -61.50 -14.93 -43.33
N ALA A 170 -61.71 -13.99 -42.41
CA ALA A 170 -63.03 -13.69 -41.86
C ALA A 170 -64.02 -13.22 -42.94
N LEU A 171 -63.57 -12.35 -43.86
CA LEU A 171 -64.39 -11.92 -45.01
C LEU A 171 -64.74 -13.10 -45.91
N LEU A 172 -63.77 -13.95 -46.27
CA LEU A 172 -64.01 -15.14 -47.07
C LEU A 172 -65.02 -16.06 -46.40
N MET A 173 -64.87 -16.31 -45.09
CA MET A 173 -65.80 -17.15 -44.33
C MET A 173 -67.21 -16.57 -44.33
N ASN A 174 -67.35 -15.25 -44.20
CA ASN A 174 -68.65 -14.57 -44.30
C ASN A 174 -69.24 -14.72 -45.72
N THR A 175 -68.45 -14.57 -46.79
CA THR A 175 -68.93 -14.79 -48.16
C THR A 175 -69.35 -16.24 -48.42
N ILE A 176 -68.65 -17.22 -47.85
CA ILE A 176 -69.03 -18.63 -47.93
C ILE A 176 -70.34 -18.86 -47.18
N GLN A 177 -70.51 -18.26 -46.00
CA GLN A 177 -71.78 -18.34 -45.24
C GLN A 177 -72.92 -17.70 -46.02
N ASN A 178 -72.71 -16.53 -46.64
CA ASN A 178 -73.72 -15.88 -47.46
C ASN A 178 -74.05 -16.71 -48.71
N LEU A 179 -73.05 -17.26 -49.41
CA LEU A 179 -73.30 -18.14 -50.56
C LEU A 179 -74.02 -19.42 -50.15
N LYS A 180 -73.72 -19.98 -48.98
CA LYS A 180 -74.49 -21.10 -48.42
C LYS A 180 -75.93 -20.69 -48.12
N ALA A 181 -76.14 -19.53 -47.52
CA ALA A 181 -77.47 -19.01 -47.26
C ALA A 181 -78.24 -18.77 -48.56
N THR A 182 -77.61 -18.19 -49.59
CA THR A 182 -78.22 -18.01 -50.92
C THR A 182 -78.50 -19.34 -51.60
N LEU A 183 -77.61 -20.34 -51.50
CA LEU A 183 -77.88 -21.68 -52.03
C LEU A 183 -79.00 -22.40 -51.26
N GLU A 184 -79.11 -22.18 -49.94
CA GLU A 184 -80.23 -22.66 -49.14
C GLU A 184 -81.54 -21.94 -49.51
N GLU A 185 -81.50 -20.63 -49.73
CA GLU A 185 -82.64 -19.83 -50.22
C GLU A 185 -83.06 -20.25 -51.65
N ASP A 186 -82.10 -20.45 -52.56
CA ASP A 186 -82.35 -20.90 -53.93
C ASP A 186 -82.90 -22.34 -53.94
N ALA A 187 -82.41 -23.23 -53.07
CA ALA A 187 -82.96 -24.59 -52.92
C ALA A 187 -84.41 -24.56 -52.41
N VAL A 188 -84.74 -23.66 -51.49
CA VAL A 188 -86.12 -23.46 -51.02
C VAL A 188 -86.99 -22.89 -52.15
N MET A 189 -86.47 -21.97 -52.97
CA MET A 189 -87.21 -21.41 -54.11
C MET A 189 -87.39 -22.40 -55.26
N GLU A 190 -86.44 -23.32 -55.49
CA GLU A 190 -86.56 -24.41 -56.45
C GLU A 190 -87.57 -25.48 -55.99
N GLU A 191 -87.66 -25.76 -54.69
CA GLU A 191 -88.74 -26.58 -54.11
C GLU A 191 -90.11 -25.89 -54.30
N GLU A 192 -90.21 -24.58 -54.06
CA GLU A 192 -91.44 -23.81 -54.29
C GLU A 192 -91.82 -23.71 -55.79
N GLN A 193 -90.86 -23.65 -56.71
CA GLN A 193 -91.13 -23.67 -58.17
C GLN A 193 -91.51 -25.05 -58.70
N GLN A 194 -90.98 -26.14 -58.13
CA GLN A 194 -91.44 -27.49 -58.47
C GLN A 194 -92.87 -27.75 -57.96
N ASP A 195 -93.23 -27.22 -56.79
CA ASP A 195 -94.61 -27.28 -56.28
C ASP A 195 -95.57 -26.45 -57.16
N GLU A 196 -95.15 -25.29 -57.71
CA GLU A 196 -95.95 -24.47 -58.64
C GLU A 196 -96.09 -25.09 -60.05
N ASP A 197 -95.05 -25.75 -60.57
CA ASP A 197 -95.09 -26.44 -61.88
C ASP A 197 -95.89 -27.78 -61.80
N GLU A 198 -95.84 -28.50 -60.66
CA GLU A 198 -96.71 -29.67 -60.42
C GLU A 198 -98.19 -29.28 -60.24
N GLU A 199 -98.49 -28.10 -59.65
CA GLU A 199 -99.87 -27.57 -59.60
C GLU A 199 -100.39 -27.15 -61.00
N MET A 200 -99.55 -26.66 -61.90
CA MET A 200 -99.96 -26.24 -63.24
C MET A 200 -100.17 -27.43 -64.22
N GLU A 201 -99.46 -28.55 -64.08
CA GLU A 201 -99.73 -29.78 -64.84
C GLU A 201 -101.03 -30.50 -64.39
N ASP A 202 -101.44 -30.38 -63.12
CA ASP A 202 -102.69 -30.97 -62.61
C ASP A 202 -103.95 -30.15 -63.01
N VAL A 203 -103.78 -28.88 -63.42
CA VAL A 203 -104.89 -28.04 -63.93
C VAL A 203 -105.19 -28.30 -65.42
N GLU A 204 -104.18 -28.46 -66.29
CA GLU A 204 -104.41 -28.79 -67.71
C GLU A 204 -104.97 -30.20 -67.93
N SER A 205 -104.72 -31.12 -67.00
CA SER A 205 -105.25 -32.48 -67.02
C SER A 205 -106.75 -32.56 -66.66
N LYS A 206 -107.29 -31.58 -65.91
CA LYS A 206 -108.67 -31.59 -65.40
C LYS A 206 -109.69 -30.82 -66.25
N GLU A 207 -109.28 -30.00 -67.21
CA GLU A 207 -110.22 -29.30 -68.12
C GLU A 207 -110.69 -30.14 -69.33
N LYS A 208 -110.07 -31.29 -69.62
CA LYS A 208 -110.47 -32.15 -70.75
C LYS A 208 -111.55 -33.19 -70.44
N GLU A 209 -112.03 -33.32 -69.19
CA GLU A 209 -112.93 -34.42 -68.80
C GLU A 209 -114.21 -34.00 -68.07
N ASN A 210 -114.76 -32.80 -68.29
CA ASN A 210 -116.12 -32.52 -67.83
C ASN A 210 -116.84 -31.46 -68.65
N GLY A 211 -117.81 -31.88 -69.47
CA GLY A 211 -118.78 -30.94 -70.03
C GLY A 211 -119.48 -31.31 -71.34
N ARG A 212 -119.68 -32.58 -71.66
CA ARG A 212 -120.64 -32.97 -72.71
C ARG A 212 -122.03 -33.12 -72.11
N SER A 213 -122.96 -32.24 -72.49
CA SER A 213 -124.40 -32.54 -72.43
C SER A 213 -125.11 -32.09 -73.71
N PRO A 214 -126.08 -32.88 -74.25
CA PRO A 214 -126.65 -32.69 -75.59
C PRO A 214 -128.14 -32.28 -75.59
N SER A 215 -128.65 -31.80 -76.74
CA SER A 215 -130.00 -32.04 -77.34
C SER A 215 -130.29 -30.96 -78.40
N SER A 216 -130.29 -31.26 -79.71
CA SER A 216 -131.40 -31.79 -80.55
C SER A 216 -132.51 -30.76 -80.83
N PRO A 217 -133.26 -30.86 -81.95
CA PRO A 217 -132.98 -31.27 -83.32
C PRO A 217 -132.77 -30.08 -84.28
#